data_AF-A0A099D9A1-F1
#
_entry.id   AF-A0A099D9A1-F1
#
_cell.length_a   1.000
_cell.length_b   1.000
_cell.length_c   1.000
_cell.angle_alpha   90.00
_cell.angle_beta   90.00
_cell.angle_gamma   90.00
#
_symmetry.space_group_name_H-M   'P 1'
#
loop_
_entity.id
_entity.type
_entity.pdbx_description
1 polymer ?
#
loop_
_entity_poly.entity_id
_entity_poly.type
_entity_poly.pdbx_seq_one_letter_code
_entity_poly.pdbx_strand_id
1 'polypeptide(L)' 'MVQTTNGQGEWLKSSYSAAASDNCVEVRITDTTVGVRDSKNPDGPVHTFTHHAWRAFRHTLTTDEH' A
#
# COMPACT_ATOMS: atom_id res chain seq x y z
N MET A 1 3.45 -6.41 13.35
CA MET A 1 4.42 -7.20 12.56
C MET A 1 3.88 -7.29 11.15
N VAL A 2 4.49 -6.60 10.19
CA VAL A 2 4.20 -6.83 8.77
C VAL A 2 4.81 -8.20 8.45
N GLN A 3 4.02 -9.15 7.95
CA GLN A 3 4.55 -10.43 7.48
C GLN A 3 5.47 -10.17 6.29
N THR A 4 6.77 -10.20 6.55
CA THR A 4 7.84 -10.06 5.57
C THR A 4 8.02 -11.36 4.83
N THR A 5 7.46 -11.47 3.62
CA THR A 5 7.97 -12.35 2.58
C THR A 5 8.50 -11.49 1.43
N ASN A 6 9.77 -11.74 1.08
CA ASN A 6 10.56 -11.02 0.09
C ASN A 6 10.07 -11.26 -1.36
N GLY A 7 8.91 -10.74 -1.72
CA GLY A 7 8.41 -10.77 -3.10
C GLY A 7 8.43 -9.37 -3.72
N GLN A 8 9.47 -9.03 -4.47
CA GLN A 8 9.37 -7.90 -5.42
C GLN A 8 8.19 -8.21 -6.36
N GLY A 9 7.18 -7.33 -6.40
CA GLY A 9 5.99 -7.54 -7.22
C GLY A 9 4.84 -8.33 -6.58
N GLU A 10 4.87 -8.68 -5.29
CA GLU A 10 3.71 -9.24 -4.60
C GLU A 10 2.88 -8.17 -3.87
N TRP A 11 1.59 -8.45 -3.65
CA TRP A 11 0.69 -7.58 -2.88
C TRP A 11 0.87 -7.80 -1.38
N LEU A 12 1.22 -6.74 -0.67
CA LEU A 12 1.42 -6.72 0.77
C LEU A 12 0.18 -6.13 1.45
N LYS A 13 -0.50 -6.93 2.26
CA LYS A 13 -1.65 -6.50 3.05
C LYS A 13 -1.21 -5.77 4.32
N SER A 14 -1.85 -4.64 4.63
CA SER A 14 -1.58 -3.90 5.87
C SER A 14 -1.92 -4.74 7.11
N SER A 15 -1.07 -4.70 8.15
CA SER A 15 -1.32 -5.38 9.42
C SER A 15 -2.48 -4.81 10.24
N TYR A 16 -3.02 -3.64 9.85
CA TYR A 16 -4.22 -3.05 10.45
C TYR A 16 -5.53 -3.60 9.84
N SER A 17 -5.41 -4.54 8.89
CA SER A 17 -6.52 -5.24 8.24
C SER A 17 -6.99 -6.42 9.11
N ALA A 18 -7.55 -6.15 10.30
CA ALA A 18 -8.28 -7.16 11.05
C ALA A 18 -9.68 -7.37 10.45
N ALA A 19 -10.32 -8.53 10.67
CA ALA A 19 -11.64 -8.84 10.11
C ALA A 19 -12.76 -7.83 10.50
N ALA A 20 -12.53 -7.02 11.53
CA ALA A 20 -13.42 -5.95 11.99
C ALA A 20 -13.00 -4.54 11.52
N SER A 21 -11.94 -4.42 10.72
CA SER A 21 -11.42 -3.13 10.22
C SER A 21 -11.89 -2.91 8.79
N ASP A 22 -12.55 -1.78 8.53
CA ASP A 22 -13.12 -1.49 7.21
C ASP A 22 -12.13 -0.91 6.20
N ASN A 23 -10.88 -0.62 6.62
CA ASN A 23 -9.90 0.17 5.86
C ASN A 23 -8.74 -0.66 5.30
N CYS A 24 -9.02 -1.84 4.77
CA CYS A 24 -7.99 -2.79 4.35
C CYS A 24 -7.37 -2.39 3.00
N VAL A 25 -6.10 -1.97 2.99
CA VAL A 25 -5.35 -1.65 1.76
C VAL A 25 -4.20 -2.65 1.54
N GLU A 26 -3.91 -2.89 0.27
CA GLU A 26 -2.78 -3.69 -0.21
C GLU A 26 -1.84 -2.82 -1.05
N VAL A 27 -0.53 -3.03 -0.90
CA VAL A 27 0.51 -2.32 -1.65
C VAL A 27 1.41 -3.30 -2.37
N ARG A 28 1.71 -3.04 -3.65
CA ARG A 28 2.69 -3.79 -4.44
C ARG A 28 3.82 -2.87 -4.88
N ILE A 29 5.05 -3.23 -4.54
CA ILE A 29 6.25 -2.50 -4.97
C ILE A 29 6.93 -3.32 -6.06
N THR A 30 7.17 -2.68 -7.20
CA THR A 30 7.92 -3.22 -8.35
C THR A 30 9.16 -2.35 -8.60
N ASP A 31 10.03 -2.78 -9.50
CA ASP A 31 11.24 -2.04 -9.87
C ASP A 31 10.93 -0.62 -10.38
N THR A 32 9.77 -0.43 -11.01
CA THR A 32 9.42 0.83 -11.70
C THR A 32 8.32 1.62 -11.00
N THR A 33 7.41 0.95 -10.28
CA THR A 33 6.19 1.56 -9.76
C THR A 33 5.73 0.98 -8.43
N VAL A 34 4.87 1.73 -7.75
CA VAL A 34 4.14 1.30 -6.55
C VAL A 34 2.65 1.29 -6.86
N GLY A 35 2.00 0.14 -6.69
CA GLY A 35 0.55 -0.03 -6.81
C GLY A 35 -0.11 -0.04 -5.43
N VAL A 36 -1.26 0.60 -5.31
CA VAL A 36 -2.11 0.60 -4.11
C VAL A 36 -3.53 0.22 -4.53
N ARG A 37 -4.15 -0.72 -3.81
CA ARG A 37 -5.54 -1.12 -4.05
C ARG A 37 -6.30 -1.37 -2.76
N ASP A 38 -7.62 -1.37 -2.89
CA ASP A 38 -8.54 -1.83 -1.86
C ASP A 38 -8.51 -3.37 -1.79
N SER A 39 -8.30 -3.91 -0.58
CA SER A 39 -8.19 -5.36 -0.37
C SER A 39 -9.53 -6.10 -0.56
N LYS A 40 -10.66 -5.39 -0.39
CA LYS A 40 -12.00 -5.94 -0.51
C LYS A 40 -12.47 -5.97 -1.96
N ASN A 41 -11.88 -5.13 -2.81
CA ASN A 41 -12.12 -5.12 -4.25
C ASN A 41 -10.81 -5.34 -5.04
N PRO A 42 -10.24 -6.57 -5.01
CA PRO A 42 -8.93 -6.86 -5.61
C PRO A 42 -8.89 -6.70 -7.14
N ASP A 43 -10.05 -6.84 -7.80
CA ASP A 43 -10.25 -6.64 -9.24
C ASP A 43 -10.63 -5.20 -9.60
N GLY A 44 -10.74 -4.32 -8.60
CA GLY A 44 -11.03 -2.92 -8.76
C GLY A 44 -9.83 -2.09 -9.26
N PRO A 45 -10.02 -0.76 -9.38
CA PRO A 45 -8.96 0.14 -9.83
C PRO A 45 -7.71 0.10 -8.93
N VAL A 46 -6.53 0.11 -9.56
CA VAL A 46 -5.23 0.18 -8.88
C VAL A 46 -4.64 1.58 -9.05
N HIS A 47 -4.36 2.27 -7.95
CA HIS A 47 -3.62 3.52 -7.98
C HIS A 47 -2.13 3.23 -8.14
N THR A 48 -1.53 3.73 -9.21
CA THR A 48 -0.12 3.47 -9.55
C THR A 48 0.69 4.76 -9.44
N PHE A 49 1.80 4.70 -8.71
CA PHE A 49 2.70 5.80 -8.45
C PHE A 49 4.10 5.49 -8.97
N THR A 50 4.84 6.53 -9.39
CA THR A 50 6.29 6.44 -9.46
C THR A 50 6.88 6.36 -8.04
N HIS A 51 8.08 5.81 -7.90
CA HIS A 51 8.77 5.75 -6.61
C HIS A 51 8.95 7.13 -5.96
N HIS A 52 9.19 8.17 -6.76
CA HIS A 52 9.31 9.55 -6.27
C HIS A 52 7.99 10.06 -5.71
N ALA A 53 6.89 9.90 -6.46
CA ALA A 53 5.56 10.32 -6.01
C ALA A 53 5.12 9.57 -4.73
N TRP A 54 5.42 8.26 -4.65
CA TRP A 54 5.14 7.46 -3.46
C TRP A 54 5.88 7.96 -2.22
N ARG A 55 7.17 8.33 -2.35
CA ARG A 55 7.95 8.91 -1.25
C ARG A 55 7.41 10.26 -0.80
N ALA A 56 7.09 11.13 -1.75
CA ALA A 56 6.50 12.44 -1.45
C ALA A 56 5.16 12.31 -0.72
N PHE A 57 4.27 11.45 -1.22
CA PHE A 57 2.98 11.15 -0.58
C PHE A 57 3.14 10.64 0.86
N ARG A 58 4.06 9.71 1.11
CA ARG A 58 4.32 9.21 2.48
C ARG A 58 4.83 10.32 3.39
N HIS A 59 5.71 11.18 2.88
CA HIS A 59 6.23 12.29 3.64
C HIS A 59 5.12 13.25 4.07
N THR A 60 4.19 13.59 3.17
CA THR A 60 3.05 14.46 3.51
C THR A 60 2.13 13.87 4.57
N LEU A 61 1.99 12.54 4.61
CA LEU A 61 1.18 11.88 5.65
C LEU A 61 1.86 11.83 7.03
N THR A 62 3.21 11.79 7.06
CA THR A 62 3.96 11.79 8.33
C THR A 62 4.25 13.19 8.87
N THR A 63 4.20 14.21 8.01
CA THR A 63 4.33 15.62 8.41
C THR A 63 2.98 16.22 8.81
N ASP A 64 1.91 15.41 8.93
CA ASP A 64 0.65 15.89 9.46
C ASP A 64 0.84 16.26 10.94
N GLU A 65 0.97 17.57 11.18
CA GLU A 65 0.89 18.20 12.48
C GLU A 65 -0.57 18.16 12.97
N HIS A 66 -0.86 17.15 13.78
CA HIS A 66 -2.02 17.13 14.68
C HIS A 66 -1.54 17.23 16.13
#